data_AF-A0A7R9FDN4-F1
#
_entry.id   AF-A0A7R9FDN4-F1
#
_cell.length_a   1.000
_cell.length_b   1.000
_cell.length_c   1.000
_cell.angle_alpha   90.00
_cell.angle_beta   90.00
_cell.angle_gamma   90.00
#
_symmetry.space_group_name_H-M   'P 1'
#
loop_
_entity.id
_entity.type
_entity.pdbx_description
1 polymer ?
#
loop_
_entity_poly.entity_id
_entity_poly.type
_entity_poly.pdbx_seq_one_letter_code
_entity_poly.pdbx_strand_id
1 'polypeptide(L)'
;TLVTELKRKLDLARQERSKPAPEVTETVILTRTNVRGLVHPLEPSGPLEPSGGRRRKHKVGTHMDGKRVRYFADDDKYTLRDMFEREKLTTAEDQNEMFSKMVAKVS
;
A
#
# COMPACT_ATOMS: atom_id res chain seq x y z
N THR A 1 0.30 -20.16 60.32
CA THR A 1 1.17 -19.11 60.90
C THR A 1 1.26 -17.97 59.91
N LEU A 2 1.50 -16.73 60.36
CA LEU A 2 1.60 -15.55 59.48
C LEU A 2 2.55 -15.76 58.28
N VAL A 3 3.63 -16.50 58.50
CA VAL A 3 4.66 -16.84 57.51
C VAL A 3 4.09 -17.59 56.30
N THR A 4 3.13 -18.51 56.50
CA THR A 4 2.54 -19.28 55.39
C THR A 4 1.67 -18.41 54.50
N GLU A 5 0.93 -17.47 55.11
CA GLU A 5 0.12 -16.50 54.36
C GLU A 5 0.99 -15.53 53.58
N LEU A 6 2.09 -15.05 54.15
CA LEU A 6 3.03 -14.16 53.48
C LEU A 6 3.74 -14.84 52.31
N LYS A 7 4.15 -16.11 52.46
CA LYS A 7 4.69 -16.90 51.35
C LYS A 7 3.68 -17.03 50.21
N ARG A 8 2.44 -17.39 50.52
CA ARG A 8 1.37 -17.52 49.53
C ARG A 8 1.12 -16.20 48.79
N LYS A 9 1.12 -15.06 49.49
CA LYS A 9 0.98 -13.74 48.88
C LYS A 9 2.15 -13.40 47.96
N LEU A 10 3.39 -13.74 48.35
CA LEU A 10 4.57 -13.54 47.50
C LEU A 10 4.54 -14.38 46.22
N ASP A 11 4.10 -15.63 46.32
CA ASP A 11 4.03 -16.54 45.18
C ASP A 11 2.96 -16.09 44.16
N LEU A 12 1.81 -15.62 44.65
CA LEU A 12 0.77 -15.00 43.80
C LEU A 12 1.29 -13.73 43.10
N ALA A 13 1.97 -12.84 43.82
CA ALA A 13 2.54 -11.63 43.24
C ALA A 13 3.63 -11.92 42.19
N ARG A 14 4.42 -12.99 42.40
CA ARG A 14 5.41 -13.47 41.41
C ARG A 14 4.74 -14.04 40.17
N GLN A 15 3.64 -14.77 40.32
CA GLN A 15 2.84 -15.27 39.19
C GLN A 15 2.23 -14.13 38.37
N GLU A 16 1.67 -13.10 39.01
CA GLU A 16 1.13 -11.94 38.30
C GLU A 16 2.23 -11.17 37.55
N ARG A 17 3.44 -11.06 38.13
CA ARG A 17 4.59 -10.46 37.45
C ARG A 17 5.16 -11.31 36.30
N SER A 18 5.03 -12.64 36.38
CA SER A 18 5.51 -13.53 35.32
C SER A 18 4.54 -13.67 34.16
N LYS A 19 3.29 -13.19 34.30
CA LYS A 19 2.36 -13.14 33.18
C LYS A 19 2.88 -12.13 32.16
N PRO A 20 3.10 -12.52 30.90
CA PRO A 20 3.40 -11.55 29.86
C PRO A 20 2.25 -10.55 29.77
N ALA A 21 2.58 -9.27 29.57
CA ALA A 21 1.56 -8.26 29.30
C ALA A 21 0.72 -8.73 28.09
N PRO A 22 -0.59 -8.45 28.07
CA PRO A 22 -1.39 -8.75 26.89
C PRO A 22 -0.76 -8.06 25.68
N GLU A 23 -0.38 -8.83 24.67
CA GLU A 23 0.06 -8.28 23.39
C GLU A 23 -1.13 -7.58 22.74
N VAL A 24 -1.22 -6.27 22.94
CA VAL A 24 -2.20 -5.43 22.24
C VAL A 24 -1.69 -5.29 20.81
N THR A 25 -2.23 -6.10 19.90
CA THR A 25 -1.97 -5.96 18.48
C THR A 25 -2.83 -4.84 17.92
N GLU A 26 -2.22 -3.72 17.57
CA GLU A 26 -2.90 -2.61 16.90
C GLU A 26 -2.95 -2.89 15.39
N THR A 27 -4.16 -3.01 14.85
CA THR A 27 -4.35 -3.15 13.39
C THR A 27 -4.64 -1.78 12.79
N VAL A 28 -3.74 -1.29 11.95
CA VAL A 28 -3.87 0.01 11.27
C VAL A 28 -4.16 -0.21 9.79
N ILE A 29 -5.17 0.49 9.27
CA ILE A 29 -5.48 0.51 7.83
C ILE A 29 -4.92 1.80 7.24
N LEU A 30 -4.02 1.66 6.27
CA LEU A 30 -3.49 2.81 5.54
C LEU A 30 -4.57 3.34 4.59
N THR A 31 -4.85 4.63 4.67
CA THR A 31 -5.83 5.31 3.83
C THR A 31 -5.20 6.51 3.13
N ARG A 32 -5.79 6.91 2.02
CA ARG A 32 -5.44 8.14 1.29
C ARG A 32 -6.67 9.03 1.21
N THR A 33 -6.42 10.34 1.31
CA THR A 33 -7.46 11.36 1.25
C THR A 33 -7.21 12.27 0.05
N ASN A 34 -8.24 12.52 -0.75
CA ASN A 34 -8.14 13.44 -1.87
C ASN A 34 -8.44 14.90 -1.47
N VAL A 35 -8.25 15.84 -2.39
CA VAL A 35 -8.51 17.28 -2.18
C VAL A 35 -9.97 17.62 -1.87
N ARG A 36 -10.91 16.71 -2.17
CA ARG A 36 -12.34 16.84 -1.86
C ARG A 36 -12.70 16.22 -0.51
N GLY A 37 -11.73 15.68 0.23
CA GLY A 37 -11.95 15.02 1.52
C GLY A 37 -12.47 13.58 1.42
N LEU A 38 -12.48 12.97 0.23
CA LEU A 38 -12.85 11.57 0.06
C LEU A 38 -11.70 10.69 0.57
N VAL A 39 -12.01 9.79 1.49
CA VAL A 39 -11.05 8.83 2.08
C VAL A 39 -11.27 7.46 1.44
N HIS A 40 -10.19 6.82 1.00
CA HIS A 40 -10.24 5.44 0.53
C HIS A 40 -9.07 4.62 1.09
N PRO A 41 -9.23 3.29 1.26
CA PRO A 41 -8.12 2.41 1.61
C PRO A 41 -7.02 2.48 0.55
N LEU A 42 -5.77 2.37 0.99
CA LEU A 42 -4.65 2.18 0.09
C LEU A 42 -4.59 0.70 -0.31
N GLU A 43 -4.77 0.44 -1.60
CA GLU A 43 -4.53 -0.89 -2.15
C GLU A 43 -3.06 -1.27 -1.90
N PRO A 44 -2.78 -2.49 -1.41
CA PRO A 44 -1.41 -2.93 -1.29
C PRO A 44 -0.77 -2.87 -2.68
N SER A 45 0.35 -2.15 -2.78
CA SER A 45 1.22 -2.29 -3.94
C SER A 45 1.44 -3.79 -4.14
N GLY A 46 1.11 -4.31 -5.34
CA GLY A 46 1.47 -5.68 -5.72
C GLY A 46 2.96 -5.93 -5.47
N PRO A 47 3.43 -7.20 -5.55
CA PRO A 47 4.75 -7.62 -5.11
C PRO A 47 5.79 -6.54 -5.36
N LEU A 48 6.38 -6.01 -4.28
CA LEU A 48 7.41 -4.99 -4.34
C LEU A 48 8.60 -5.64 -5.02
N GLU A 49 8.60 -5.60 -6.35
CA GLU A 49 9.68 -6.15 -7.16
C GLU A 49 10.98 -5.50 -6.69
N PRO A 50 12.04 -6.29 -6.47
CA PRO A 50 13.22 -5.82 -5.77
C PRO A 50 13.71 -4.51 -6.40
N SER A 51 13.80 -3.48 -5.57
CA SER A 51 14.16 -2.09 -5.91
C SER A 51 15.52 -1.95 -6.63
N GLY A 52 16.27 -3.05 -6.79
CA GLY A 52 17.54 -3.10 -7.49
C GLY A 52 17.38 -3.50 -8.97
N GLY A 53 17.10 -2.54 -9.84
CA GLY A 53 17.30 -2.72 -11.28
C GLY A 53 16.40 -1.86 -12.16
N ARG A 54 17.00 -1.18 -13.13
CA ARG A 54 16.28 -0.50 -14.22
C ARG A 54 15.57 -1.56 -15.08
N ARG A 55 14.35 -1.98 -14.69
CA ARG A 55 13.50 -2.82 -15.54
C ARG A 55 13.29 -2.09 -16.87
N ARG A 56 13.74 -2.69 -17.97
CA ARG A 56 13.40 -2.21 -19.31
C ARG A 56 11.90 -2.41 -19.50
N LYS A 57 11.18 -1.31 -19.76
CA LYS A 57 9.75 -1.38 -20.16
C LYS A 57 9.65 -2.28 -21.40
N HIS A 58 8.77 -3.29 -21.35
CA HIS A 58 8.47 -4.09 -22.53
C HIS A 58 7.88 -3.18 -23.61
N LYS A 59 8.46 -3.21 -24.81
CA LYS A 59 7.89 -2.52 -25.97
C LYS A 59 6.71 -3.35 -26.45
N VAL A 60 5.50 -2.80 -26.33
CA VAL A 60 4.27 -3.41 -26.86
C VAL A 60 4.05 -2.89 -28.28
N GLY A 61 3.55 -3.75 -29.18
CA GLY A 61 3.15 -3.35 -30.53
C GLY A 61 1.98 -2.37 -30.48
N THR A 62 2.14 -1.20 -31.07
CA THR A 62 1.12 -0.12 -31.05
C THR A 62 0.32 -0.02 -32.35
N HIS A 63 0.73 -0.72 -33.40
CA HIS A 63 0.14 -0.64 -34.74
C HIS A 63 -0.26 -2.02 -35.25
N MET A 64 -1.41 -2.09 -35.93
CA MET A 64 -1.89 -3.23 -36.70
C MET A 64 -2.38 -2.70 -38.06
N ASP A 65 -1.95 -3.31 -39.16
CA ASP A 65 -2.33 -2.94 -40.54
C ASP A 65 -2.15 -1.45 -40.86
N GLY A 66 -1.04 -0.86 -40.39
CA GLY A 66 -0.72 0.55 -40.58
C GLY A 66 -1.57 1.53 -39.76
N LYS A 67 -2.52 1.04 -38.95
CA LYS A 67 -3.35 1.83 -38.04
C LYS A 67 -2.87 1.69 -36.62
N ARG A 68 -2.91 2.81 -35.88
CA ARG A 68 -2.59 2.81 -34.46
C ARG A 68 -3.78 2.26 -33.68
N VAL A 69 -3.57 1.16 -32.97
CA VAL A 69 -4.60 0.50 -32.16
C VAL A 69 -4.44 0.80 -30.67
N ARG A 70 -3.22 1.14 -30.21
CA ARG A 70 -2.91 1.35 -28.79
C ARG A 70 -1.93 2.50 -28.58
N TYR A 71 -2.11 3.23 -27.48
CA TYR A 71 -1.25 4.32 -27.01
C TYR A 71 -0.36 3.87 -25.86
N PHE A 72 -0.88 3.04 -24.96
CA PHE A 72 -0.16 2.54 -23.79
C PHE A 72 -0.11 1.01 -23.75
N ALA A 73 0.90 0.51 -23.00
CA ALA A 73 1.16 -0.92 -22.85
C ALA A 73 0.05 -1.66 -22.07
N ASP A 74 -0.84 -0.91 -21.43
CA ASP A 74 -1.90 -1.38 -20.54
C ASP A 74 -3.30 -0.90 -20.94
N ASP A 75 -3.50 -0.34 -22.15
CA ASP A 75 -4.83 0.09 -22.64
C ASP A 75 -5.92 -0.99 -22.47
N ASP A 76 -5.58 -2.27 -22.69
CA ASP A 76 -6.53 -3.39 -22.61
C ASP A 76 -6.69 -3.96 -21.19
N LYS A 77 -6.02 -3.37 -20.18
CA LYS A 77 -5.98 -3.91 -18.82
C LYS A 77 -7.17 -3.49 -17.97
N TYR A 78 -7.82 -2.38 -18.29
CA TYR A 78 -8.80 -1.74 -17.42
C TYR A 78 -10.19 -1.73 -18.04
N THR A 79 -11.20 -2.05 -17.24
CA THR A 79 -12.59 -1.91 -17.65
C THR A 79 -13.06 -0.46 -17.47
N LEU A 80 -14.18 -0.09 -18.12
CA LEU A 80 -14.77 1.25 -17.96
C LEU A 80 -15.08 1.61 -16.50
N ARG A 81 -15.46 0.60 -15.70
CA ARG A 81 -15.72 0.79 -14.27
C ARG A 81 -14.44 1.15 -13.52
N ASP A 82 -13.36 0.42 -13.78
CA ASP A 82 -12.06 0.66 -13.13
C ASP A 82 -11.54 2.07 -13.48
N MET A 83 -11.73 2.50 -14.74
CA MET A 83 -11.35 3.84 -15.17
C MET A 83 -12.15 4.94 -14.45
N PHE A 84 -13.45 4.73 -14.27
CA PHE A 84 -14.31 5.67 -13.53
C PHE A 84 -13.92 5.77 -12.06
N GLU A 85 -13.65 4.63 -11.42
CA GLU A 85 -13.22 4.59 -10.03
C GLU A 85 -11.88 5.30 -9.86
N ARG A 86 -10.92 5.07 -10.77
CA ARG A 86 -9.64 5.78 -10.77
C ARG A 86 -9.79 7.28 -10.90
N GLU A 87 -10.56 7.76 -11.88
CA GLU A 87 -10.75 9.19 -12.10
C GLU A 87 -11.32 9.91 -10.87
N LYS A 88 -12.20 9.23 -10.11
CA LYS A 88 -12.71 9.76 -8.83
C LYS A 88 -11.66 9.87 -7.73
N LEU A 89 -10.65 9.00 -7.76
CA LEU A 89 -9.63 8.90 -6.73
C LEU A 89 -8.32 9.62 -7.10
N THR A 90 -8.10 9.96 -8.38
CA THR A 90 -6.92 10.68 -8.88
C THR A 90 -6.72 12.01 -8.14
N THR A 91 -5.47 12.30 -7.76
CA THR A 91 -5.09 13.60 -7.18
C THR A 91 -4.07 14.34 -8.04
N ALA A 92 -3.85 15.62 -7.73
CA ALA A 92 -2.82 16.44 -8.39
C ALA A 92 -1.40 15.86 -8.20
N GLU A 93 -1.15 15.15 -7.10
CA GLU A 93 0.13 14.49 -6.85
C GLU A 93 0.41 13.37 -7.86
N ASP A 94 -0.62 12.61 -8.25
CA ASP A 94 -0.48 11.54 -9.26
C ASP A 94 -0.07 12.15 -10.61
N GLN A 95 -0.63 13.31 -10.96
CA GLN A 95 -0.29 14.03 -12.19
C GLN A 95 1.16 14.56 -12.13
N ASN A 96 1.56 15.12 -10.99
CA ASN A 96 2.92 15.60 -10.78
C ASN A 96 3.94 14.44 -10.83
N GLU A 97 3.58 13.26 -10.34
CA GLU A 97 4.43 12.06 -10.44
C GLU A 97 4.67 11.66 -11.90
N MET A 98 3.62 11.67 -12.73
CA MET A 98 3.76 11.39 -14.17
C MET A 98 4.68 12.40 -14.85
N PHE A 99 4.51 13.70 -14.56
CA PHE A 99 5.38 14.74 -15.09
C PHE A 99 6.84 14.56 -14.65
N SER A 100 7.05 14.28 -13.36
CA SER A 100 8.39 14.05 -12.80
C SER A 100 9.10 12.87 -13.48
N LYS A 101 8.37 11.77 -13.74
CA LYS A 101 8.89 10.60 -14.49
C LYS A 101 9.23 10.94 -15.93
N MET A 102 8.48 11.83 -16.59
CA MET A 102 8.78 12.26 -17.95
C MET A 102 10.03 13.14 -18.00
N VAL A 103 10.16 14.11 -17.10
CA VAL A 103 11.33 15.00 -17.01
C VAL A 103 12.60 14.18 -16.72
N ALA A 104 12.54 13.26 -15.76
CA ALA A 104 13.64 12.37 -15.40
C ALA A 104 14.08 11.42 -16.52
N LYS A 105 13.27 11.21 -17.57
CA LYS A 105 13.64 10.41 -18.73
C LYS A 105 14.42 11.22 -19.77
N VAL A 106 14.18 12.52 -19.82
CA VAL A 106 14.77 13.44 -20.80
C VAL A 106 16.06 14.08 -20.27
N SER A 107 16.19 14.20 -18.94
CA SER A 107 17.44 14.59 -18.26
C SER A 107 18.45 13.44 -18.26
#